data_AF-A0A850C7S3-F1
#
_entry.id   AF-A0A850C7S3-F1
#
_cell.length_a   1.000
_cell.length_b   1.000
_cell.length_c   1.000
_cell.angle_alpha   90.00
_cell.angle_beta   90.00
_cell.angle_gamma   90.00
#
_symmetry.space_group_name_H-M   'P 1'
#
loop_
_entity.id
_entity.type
_entity.pdbx_description
1 polymer ?
#
loop_
_entity_poly.entity_id
_entity_poly.type
_entity_poly.pdbx_seq_one_letter_code
_entity_poly.pdbx_strand_id
1 'polypeptide(L)'
;MERYLIESPHTTEDCDRAVKEIHAAGYLHWFEWGCEDGNHSAWAIVEAESLEHAKQIVPWMFRGKARFIKLTKYEIADKLHHEKDG
;
A
#
# COMPACT_ATOMS: atom_id res chain seq x y z
N MET A 1 5.02 1.15 -16.28
CA MET A 1 4.37 1.38 -14.97
C MET A 1 5.27 0.78 -13.91
N GLU A 2 5.30 1.39 -12.74
CA GLU A 2 6.11 0.98 -11.59
C GLU A 2 5.22 0.23 -10.60
N ARG A 3 5.76 -0.78 -9.94
CA ARG A 3 5.01 -1.60 -8.98
C ARG A 3 5.25 -1.11 -7.56
N TYR A 4 4.19 -0.98 -6.78
CA TYR A 4 4.25 -0.52 -5.39
C TYR A 4 3.50 -1.47 -4.46
N LEU A 5 4.06 -1.74 -3.28
CA LEU A 5 3.32 -2.20 -2.12
C LEU A 5 2.83 -0.97 -1.36
N ILE A 6 1.52 -0.89 -1.22
CA ILE A 6 0.85 0.06 -0.34
C ILE A 6 0.58 -0.69 0.95
N GLU A 7 0.96 -0.09 2.06
CA GLU A 7 0.44 -0.45 3.38
C GLU A 7 -0.29 0.77 3.93
N SER A 8 -1.50 0.58 4.44
CA SER A 8 -2.35 1.62 5.00
C SER A 8 -2.71 1.29 6.45
N PRO A 9 -1.79 1.53 7.40
CA PRO A 9 -2.06 1.34 8.82
C PRO A 9 -3.10 2.34 9.31
N HIS A 10 -3.96 1.87 10.21
CA HIS A 10 -5.00 2.65 10.85
C HIS A 10 -5.20 2.15 12.29
N THR A 11 -6.03 2.84 13.08
CA THR A 11 -6.33 2.38 14.44
C THR A 11 -7.53 1.42 14.42
N THR A 12 -7.75 0.72 15.53
CA THR A 12 -8.94 -0.13 15.72
C THR A 12 -10.22 0.64 15.48
N GLU A 13 -10.31 1.88 15.99
CA GLU A 13 -11.48 2.74 15.86
C GLU A 13 -11.72 3.21 14.42
N ASP A 14 -10.68 3.24 13.60
CA ASP A 14 -10.75 3.68 12.20
C ASP A 14 -11.03 2.52 11.22
N CYS A 15 -11.11 1.26 11.66
CA CYS A 15 -11.27 0.09 10.77
C CYS A 15 -12.48 0.21 9.83
N ASP A 16 -13.67 0.41 10.39
CA ASP A 16 -14.91 0.54 9.60
C ASP A 16 -14.87 1.72 8.65
N ARG A 17 -14.21 2.81 9.09
CA ARG A 17 -14.05 4.02 8.29
C ARG A 17 -13.09 3.78 7.13
N ALA A 18 -11.98 3.08 7.36
CA ALA A 18 -11.03 2.71 6.32
C ALA A 18 -11.72 1.90 5.21
N VAL A 19 -12.49 0.87 5.59
CA VAL A 19 -13.26 0.05 4.63
C VAL A 19 -14.25 0.90 3.82
N LYS A 20 -15.05 1.74 4.50
CA LYS A 20 -16.06 2.59 3.84
C LYS A 20 -15.44 3.58 2.86
N GLU A 21 -14.35 4.23 3.24
CA GLU A 21 -13.71 5.28 2.44
C GLU A 21 -12.96 4.70 1.24
N ILE A 22 -12.28 3.57 1.44
CA ILE A 22 -11.61 2.84 0.34
C ILE A 22 -12.67 2.27 -0.63
N HIS A 23 -13.81 1.81 -0.13
CA HIS A 23 -14.95 1.40 -0.97
C HIS A 23 -15.54 2.57 -1.76
N ALA A 24 -15.79 3.71 -1.12
CA ALA A 24 -16.29 4.91 -1.77
C ALA A 24 -15.34 5.45 -2.84
N ALA A 25 -14.03 5.28 -2.64
CA ALA A 25 -12.99 5.62 -3.62
C ALA A 25 -12.90 4.62 -4.80
N GLY A 26 -13.61 3.50 -4.74
CA GLY A 26 -13.62 2.47 -5.80
C GLY A 26 -12.45 1.48 -5.74
N TYR A 27 -11.70 1.44 -4.64
CA TYR A 27 -10.47 0.64 -4.52
C TYR A 27 -10.59 -0.56 -3.57
N LEU A 28 -11.76 -0.85 -3.00
CA LEU A 28 -11.92 -1.92 -2.00
C LEU A 28 -11.34 -3.27 -2.45
N HIS A 29 -11.61 -3.67 -3.70
CA HIS A 29 -11.15 -4.95 -4.26
C HIS A 29 -9.63 -5.04 -4.51
N TRP A 30 -8.91 -3.93 -4.37
CA TRP A 30 -7.46 -3.88 -4.53
C TRP A 30 -6.72 -4.14 -3.23
N PHE A 31 -7.42 -4.03 -2.09
CA PHE A 31 -6.85 -4.16 -0.76
C PHE A 31 -7.18 -5.51 -0.13
N GLU A 32 -6.17 -6.11 0.49
CA GLU A 32 -6.27 -7.19 1.46
C GLU A 32 -6.22 -6.59 2.87
N TRP A 33 -6.96 -7.17 3.82
CA TRP A 33 -7.23 -6.57 5.13
C TRP A 33 -6.77 -7.46 6.27
N GLY A 34 -6.09 -6.87 7.25
CA GLY A 34 -5.65 -7.57 8.47
C GLY A 34 -6.59 -7.41 9.66
N CYS A 35 -7.65 -6.61 9.54
CA CYS A 35 -8.45 -6.17 10.69
C CYS A 35 -9.08 -7.34 11.47
N GLU A 36 -9.52 -8.40 10.76
CA GLU A 36 -10.07 -9.61 11.38
C GLU A 36 -9.01 -10.45 12.13
N ASP A 37 -7.73 -10.29 11.77
CA ASP A 37 -6.58 -10.92 12.43
C ASP A 37 -5.97 -10.03 13.53
N GLY A 38 -6.63 -8.89 13.84
CA GLY A 38 -6.15 -7.93 14.84
C GLY A 38 -5.01 -7.02 14.35
N ASN A 39 -4.62 -7.12 13.07
CA ASN A 39 -3.69 -6.18 12.45
C ASN A 39 -4.47 -5.08 11.74
N HIS A 40 -4.52 -3.88 12.33
CA HIS A 40 -5.26 -2.73 11.81
C HIS A 40 -4.54 -2.06 10.63
N SER A 41 -4.36 -2.83 9.56
CA SER A 41 -3.69 -2.45 8.33
C SER A 41 -4.39 -3.07 7.13
N ALA A 42 -4.32 -2.37 6.00
CA ALA A 42 -4.69 -2.89 4.70
C ALA A 42 -3.50 -2.82 3.75
N TRP A 43 -3.36 -3.78 2.84
CA TRP A 43 -2.28 -3.84 1.87
C TRP A 43 -2.81 -3.96 0.46
N ALA A 44 -2.14 -3.30 -0.49
CA ALA A 44 -2.41 -3.45 -1.91
C ALA A 44 -1.10 -3.51 -2.67
N ILE A 45 -1.04 -4.33 -3.71
CA ILE A 45 0.03 -4.25 -4.71
C ILE A 45 -0.56 -3.64 -5.97
N VAL A 46 0.02 -2.53 -6.40
CA VAL A 46 -0.52 -1.74 -7.51
C VAL A 46 0.56 -1.46 -8.55
N GLU A 47 0.13 -1.29 -9.79
CA GLU A 47 0.97 -0.70 -10.84
C GLU A 47 0.52 0.74 -11.05
N ALA A 48 1.46 1.68 -11.03
CA ALA A 48 1.19 3.11 -11.18
C ALA A 48 2.25 3.79 -12.05
N GLU A 49 1.91 4.94 -12.62
CA GLU A 49 2.87 5.71 -13.43
C GLU A 49 3.95 6.39 -12.58
N SER A 50 3.65 6.66 -11.32
CA SER A 50 4.56 7.28 -10.36
C SER A 50 4.12 7.00 -8.93
N LEU A 51 4.99 7.34 -7.96
CA LEU A 51 4.65 7.30 -6.54
C LEU A 51 3.43 8.20 -6.22
N GLU A 52 3.35 9.38 -6.84
CA GLU A 52 2.22 10.30 -6.61
C GLU A 52 0.90 9.71 -7.11
N HIS A 53 0.93 8.99 -8.24
CA HIS A 53 -0.24 8.27 -8.73
C HIS A 53 -0.62 7.11 -7.78
N ALA A 54 0.35 6.34 -7.28
CA ALA A 54 0.09 5.27 -6.30
C ALA A 54 -0.55 5.81 -5.00
N LYS A 55 -0.17 7.00 -4.54
CA LYS A 55 -0.75 7.65 -3.36
C LYS A 55 -2.24 7.96 -3.50
N GLN A 56 -2.75 8.13 -4.72
CA GLN A 56 -4.16 8.48 -4.94
C GLN A 56 -5.13 7.36 -4.56
N ILE A 57 -4.66 6.11 -4.56
CA ILE A 57 -5.44 4.91 -4.20
C ILE A 57 -5.81 4.90 -2.71
N VAL A 58 -4.98 5.51 -1.86
CA VAL A 58 -5.25 5.64 -0.42
C VAL A 58 -6.04 6.94 -0.17
N PRO A 59 -7.15 6.94 0.58
CA PRO A 59 -7.85 8.16 0.97
C PRO A 59 -6.95 9.13 1.74
N TRP A 60 -7.10 10.44 1.50
CA TRP A 60 -6.15 11.48 1.94
C TRP A 60 -5.83 11.44 3.44
N MET A 61 -6.82 11.12 4.27
CA MET A 61 -6.69 11.07 5.73
C MET A 61 -5.90 9.86 6.26
N PHE A 62 -5.74 8.80 5.46
CA PHE A 62 -4.89 7.65 5.79
C PHE A 62 -3.48 7.75 5.17
N ARG A 63 -3.29 8.61 4.15
CA ARG A 63 -2.00 8.76 3.45
C ARG A 63 -0.84 9.12 4.37
N GLY A 64 -1.09 9.88 5.44
CA GLY A 64 -0.04 10.30 6.39
C GLY A 64 0.58 9.15 7.18
N LYS A 65 -0.15 8.05 7.36
CA LYS A 65 0.34 6.81 8.02
C LYS A 65 0.73 5.72 7.02
N ALA A 66 0.27 5.84 5.77
CA ALA A 66 0.52 4.85 4.75
C ALA A 66 1.98 4.82 4.30
N ARG A 67 2.47 3.61 4.01
CA ARG A 67 3.78 3.38 3.40
C ARG A 67 3.59 2.99 1.94
N PHE A 68 4.45 3.55 1.08
CA PHE A 68 4.45 3.31 -0.36
C PHE A 68 5.84 2.81 -0.76
N ILE A 69 5.95 1.51 -0.99
CA ILE A 69 7.23 0.84 -1.18
C ILE A 69 7.34 0.43 -2.64
N LYS A 70 8.31 0.99 -3.38
CA LYS A 70 8.58 0.56 -4.75
C LYS A 70 9.10 -0.88 -4.72
N LEU A 71 8.48 -1.76 -5.50
CA LEU A 71 8.85 -3.17 -5.59
C LEU A 71 9.74 -3.41 -6.81
N THR A 72 10.79 -4.18 -6.60
CA THR A 72 11.67 -4.69 -7.66
C THR A 72 11.67 -6.21 -7.58
N LYS A 73 11.39 -6.89 -8.69
CA LYS A 73 11.67 -8.32 -8.82
C LYS A 73 13.11 -8.49 -9.32
N TYR A 74 13.83 -9.41 -8.72
CA TYR A 74 15.16 -9.83 -9.19
C TYR A 74 15.03 -11.18 -9.89
N GLU A 75 15.66 -11.31 -11.04
CA GLU A 75 15.83 -12.57 -11.75
C GLU A 75 17.24 -13.14 -11.48
N ILE A 76 17.46 -14.43 -11.77
CA ILE A 76 18.76 -15.11 -11.53
C ILE A 76 19.94 -14.39 -12.22
N ALA A 77 19.68 -13.66 -13.31
CA ALA A 77 20.67 -12.89 -14.05
C ALA A 77 20.98 -11.51 -13.43
N ASP A 78 20.17 -11.03 -12.48
CA ASP A 78 20.39 -9.74 -11.85
C ASP A 78 21.50 -9.82 -10.80
N LYS A 79 22.43 -8.86 -10.85
CA LYS A 79 23.46 -8.71 -9.82
C LYS A 79 22.75 -8.42 -8.48
N LEU A 80 23.11 -9.17 -7.44
CA LEU A 80 22.56 -9.07 -6.08
C LEU A 80 22.43 -7.60 -5.63
N HIS A 81 21.36 -7.29 -4.91
CA HIS A 81 21.08 -5.95 -4.39
C HIS A 81 22.31 -5.41 -3.62
N HIS A 82 22.97 -4.40 -4.18
CA HIS A 82 23.95 -3.62 -3.47
C HIS A 82 23.18 -2.70 -2.51
N GLU A 83 23.23 -3.03 -1.23
CA GLU A 83 22.83 -2.13 -0.17
C GLU A 83 23.56 -0.80 -0.38
N LYS A 84 22.81 0.29 -0.59
CA LYS A 84 23.40 1.61 -0.49
C LYS A 84 23.56 1.87 0.99
N ASP A 85 24.75 1.57 1.51
CA ASP A 85 25.19 1.99 2.83
C ASP A 85 24.85 3.47 3.01
N GLY A 86 24.00 3.75 3.99
CA GLY A 86 23.68 5.09 4.47
C GLY A 86 24.68 5.53 5.53
#